data_AF-A0A800H8S9-F1
#
_entry.id   AF-A0A800H8S9-F1
#
_cell.length_a   1.000
_cell.length_b   1.000
_cell.length_c   1.000
_cell.angle_alpha   90.00
_cell.angle_beta   90.00
_cell.angle_gamma   90.00
#
_symmetry.space_group_name_H-M   'P 1'
#
loop_
_entity.id
_entity.type
_entity.pdbx_description
1 polymer ?
#
loop_
_entity_poly.entity_id
_entity_poly.type
_entity_poly.pdbx_seq_one_letter_code
_entity_poly.pdbx_strand_id
1 'polypeptide(L)'
;MVTDVDNNRIQLFSSDGSLLKSVSAKHLRLPNQNIIPTGVATDGDGFIYVSLEGVGRIARFTSELIFDQFIGRPCSVSAENYYRTENDGCLISPQGLIVAKNGDVYVIDMAKYVFMKNEVRNFGFRKFYQSTKSNKTVYLYDRGFAQSQEITTIMRKSEGMTISPDQKTLYLAEEKPEKSQFGNLKKMRYIAAFDLETGRFLNRLFGVSVKNDSIVEGVFKKAVEGISVFEKYLFAVDEKGGKVVVFDLRSGSHLGSIGRLAYYYCNKESDCVIDGVNYNEQNIIAGRAMPHLKNDWRKNEMASPDGISAITLDDGSRILAVVDQWNSRILLYDLSKILRNFD
;
A
#
# COMPACT_ATOMS: atom_id res chain seq x y z
N MET A 1 5.11 -11.94 5.47
CA MET A 1 5.07 -12.32 4.03
C MET A 1 5.55 -11.14 3.21
N VAL A 2 6.16 -11.42 2.06
CA VAL A 2 6.71 -10.39 1.16
C VAL A 2 6.35 -10.69 -0.30
N THR A 3 6.06 -9.63 -1.06
CA THR A 3 6.03 -9.62 -2.52
C THR A 3 7.44 -9.28 -3.03
N ASP A 4 8.15 -10.29 -3.53
CA ASP A 4 9.52 -10.18 -4.03
C ASP A 4 9.47 -9.91 -5.53
N VAL A 5 9.31 -8.63 -5.88
CA VAL A 5 8.74 -8.16 -7.15
C VAL A 5 9.68 -8.42 -8.31
N ASP A 6 10.95 -8.02 -8.19
CA ASP A 6 11.93 -8.19 -9.26
C ASP A 6 12.32 -9.67 -9.44
N ASN A 7 12.25 -10.47 -8.37
CA ASN A 7 12.38 -11.93 -8.45
C ASN A 7 11.06 -12.62 -8.82
N ASN A 8 9.98 -11.84 -9.01
CA ASN A 8 8.69 -12.26 -9.52
C ASN A 8 8.08 -13.45 -8.77
N ARG A 9 8.10 -13.35 -7.42
CA ARG A 9 7.60 -14.39 -6.52
C ARG A 9 7.00 -13.80 -5.25
N ILE A 10 6.15 -14.59 -4.61
CA ILE A 10 5.55 -14.28 -3.31
C ILE A 10 6.18 -15.22 -2.28
N GLN A 11 6.61 -14.69 -1.14
CA GLN A 11 7.32 -15.48 -0.13
C GLN A 11 6.73 -15.35 1.27
N LEU A 12 6.59 -16.49 1.94
CA LEU A 12 6.22 -16.58 3.35
C LEU A 12 7.46 -16.99 4.15
N PHE A 13 7.73 -16.26 5.22
CA PHE A 13 8.83 -16.50 6.14
C PHE A 13 8.27 -16.78 7.53
N SER A 14 8.96 -17.61 8.31
CA SER A 14 8.74 -17.78 9.75
C SER A 14 9.27 -16.57 10.50
N SER A 15 8.89 -16.44 11.78
CA SER A 15 9.31 -15.34 12.66
C SER A 15 10.81 -15.32 13.00
N ASP A 16 11.58 -16.35 12.64
CA ASP A 16 13.03 -16.37 12.72
C ASP A 16 13.71 -16.02 11.38
N GLY A 17 12.93 -15.69 10.35
CA GLY A 17 13.41 -15.34 9.01
C GLY A 17 13.63 -16.52 8.08
N SER A 18 13.32 -17.76 8.48
CA SER A 18 13.43 -18.93 7.59
C SER A 18 12.35 -18.89 6.50
N LEU A 19 12.72 -19.20 5.26
CA LEU A 19 11.76 -19.28 4.15
C LEU A 19 10.87 -20.52 4.34
N LEU A 20 9.57 -20.32 4.49
CA LEU A 20 8.58 -21.38 4.64
C LEU A 20 7.96 -21.80 3.30
N LYS A 21 7.64 -20.82 2.45
CA LYS A 21 6.96 -21.06 1.18
C LYS A 21 7.28 -19.98 0.16
N SER A 22 7.36 -20.39 -1.11
CA SER A 22 7.53 -19.50 -2.25
C SER A 22 6.52 -19.86 -3.33
N VAL A 23 5.77 -18.86 -3.80
CA VAL A 23 4.75 -18.98 -4.84
C VAL A 23 5.21 -18.19 -6.05
N SER A 24 5.06 -18.78 -7.23
CA SER A 24 5.40 -18.20 -8.53
C SER A 24 4.28 -18.46 -9.52
N ALA A 25 4.38 -17.93 -10.75
CA ALA A 25 3.41 -18.17 -11.82
C ALA A 25 3.00 -19.63 -11.99
N LYS A 26 3.97 -20.56 -11.88
CA LYS A 26 3.73 -22.01 -11.99
C LYS A 26 2.76 -22.52 -10.93
N HIS A 27 2.91 -22.06 -9.69
CA HIS A 27 2.03 -22.45 -8.58
C HIS A 27 0.60 -21.92 -8.76
N LEU A 28 0.48 -20.77 -9.43
CA LEU A 28 -0.79 -20.13 -9.79
C LEU A 28 -1.41 -20.68 -11.08
N ARG A 29 -0.77 -21.66 -11.74
CA ARG A 29 -1.17 -22.23 -13.03
C ARG A 29 -1.36 -21.17 -14.12
N LEU A 30 -0.56 -20.09 -14.06
CA LEU A 30 -0.59 -19.01 -15.03
C LEU A 30 0.32 -19.35 -16.23
N PRO A 31 -0.10 -19.06 -17.46
CA PRO A 31 0.71 -19.30 -18.66
C PRO A 31 1.86 -18.30 -18.80
N ASN A 32 1.64 -17.05 -18.35
CA ASN A 32 2.69 -16.03 -18.29
C ASN A 32 3.53 -16.24 -17.04
N GLN A 33 4.86 -16.27 -17.21
CA GLN A 33 5.78 -16.38 -16.09
C GLN A 33 5.84 -15.09 -15.28
N ASN A 34 5.62 -13.92 -15.88
CA ASN A 34 5.75 -12.62 -15.20
C ASN A 34 4.42 -12.23 -14.51
N ILE A 35 4.32 -12.50 -13.21
CA ILE A 35 3.15 -12.18 -12.39
C ILE A 35 3.24 -10.79 -11.76
N ILE A 36 4.45 -10.28 -11.51
CA ILE A 36 4.75 -8.99 -10.87
C ILE A 36 3.87 -8.83 -9.62
N PRO A 37 4.17 -9.52 -8.51
CA PRO A 37 3.38 -9.41 -7.29
C PRO A 37 3.67 -8.07 -6.62
N THR A 38 2.64 -7.30 -6.31
CA THR A 38 2.74 -5.87 -5.98
C THR A 38 2.24 -5.61 -4.55
N GLY A 39 1.05 -5.05 -4.37
CA GLY A 39 0.39 -4.91 -3.08
C GLY A 39 -0.03 -6.24 -2.43
N VAL A 40 -0.07 -6.24 -1.09
CA VAL A 40 -0.51 -7.37 -0.27
C VAL A 40 -1.36 -6.90 0.92
N ALA A 41 -2.42 -7.63 1.22
CA ALA A 41 -3.32 -7.36 2.35
C ALA A 41 -3.95 -8.64 2.91
N THR A 42 -4.57 -8.54 4.09
CA THR A 42 -5.36 -9.62 4.71
C THR A 42 -6.76 -9.14 5.07
N ASP A 43 -7.76 -10.02 5.00
CA ASP A 43 -9.09 -9.76 5.54
C ASP A 43 -9.23 -10.16 7.02
N GLY A 44 -10.44 -10.06 7.56
CA GLY A 44 -10.74 -10.43 8.95
C GLY A 44 -10.77 -11.95 9.19
N ASP A 45 -10.86 -12.76 8.15
CA ASP A 45 -10.87 -14.23 8.21
C ASP A 45 -9.46 -14.82 8.01
N GLY A 46 -8.45 -13.96 7.79
CA GLY A 46 -7.05 -14.36 7.62
C GLY A 46 -6.68 -14.79 6.21
N PHE A 47 -7.55 -14.58 5.20
CA PHE A 47 -7.16 -14.77 3.81
C PHE A 47 -6.17 -13.68 3.39
N ILE A 48 -5.24 -14.07 2.55
CA ILE A 48 -4.19 -13.22 2.00
C ILE A 48 -4.55 -12.85 0.57
N TYR A 49 -4.39 -11.58 0.22
CA TYR A 49 -4.66 -11.06 -1.11
C TYR A 49 -3.41 -10.42 -1.66
N VAL A 50 -3.09 -10.70 -2.93
CA VAL A 50 -1.93 -10.15 -3.61
C VAL A 50 -2.34 -9.65 -4.98
N SER A 51 -2.07 -8.39 -5.29
CA SER A 51 -2.22 -7.88 -6.64
C SER A 51 -1.09 -8.42 -7.52
N LEU A 52 -1.45 -8.87 -8.71
CA LEU A 52 -0.52 -9.42 -9.69
C LEU A 52 -0.57 -8.51 -10.92
N GLU A 53 0.26 -7.48 -10.92
CA GLU A 53 0.26 -6.43 -11.93
C GLU A 53 0.41 -7.01 -13.33
N GLY A 54 1.37 -7.94 -13.49
CA GLY A 54 1.76 -8.52 -14.79
C GLY A 54 0.68 -9.39 -15.44
N VAL A 55 -0.37 -9.76 -14.70
CA VAL A 55 -1.47 -10.60 -15.19
C VAL A 55 -2.86 -9.96 -15.03
N GLY A 56 -2.95 -8.74 -14.50
CA GLY A 56 -4.22 -8.01 -14.36
C GLY A 56 -5.23 -8.72 -13.48
N ARG A 57 -4.80 -9.26 -12.33
CA ARG A 57 -5.65 -10.00 -11.38
C ARG A 57 -5.17 -9.79 -9.95
N ILE A 58 -6.04 -10.15 -9.00
CA ILE A 58 -5.67 -10.32 -7.59
C ILE A 58 -5.76 -11.80 -7.27
N ALA A 59 -4.75 -12.36 -6.63
CA ALA A 59 -4.77 -13.73 -6.13
C ALA A 59 -5.15 -13.74 -4.64
N ARG A 60 -6.15 -14.54 -4.29
CA ARG A 60 -6.53 -14.83 -2.90
C ARG A 60 -5.93 -16.17 -2.47
N PHE A 61 -5.43 -16.23 -1.25
CA PHE A 61 -4.82 -17.41 -0.64
C PHE A 61 -5.37 -17.61 0.77
N THR A 62 -5.30 -18.84 1.28
CA THR A 62 -5.44 -19.10 2.72
C THR A 62 -4.27 -18.48 3.52
N SER A 63 -4.37 -18.46 4.85
CA SER A 63 -3.30 -18.03 5.76
C SER A 63 -1.98 -18.78 5.57
N GLU A 64 -2.02 -20.01 5.08
CA GLU A 64 -0.86 -20.86 4.77
C GLU A 64 -0.35 -20.65 3.33
N LEU A 65 -0.78 -19.57 2.69
CA LEU A 65 -0.43 -19.19 1.31
C LEU A 65 -0.80 -20.28 0.29
N ILE A 66 -1.93 -20.97 0.49
CA ILE A 66 -2.49 -21.92 -0.49
C ILE A 66 -3.42 -21.15 -1.41
N PHE A 67 -3.19 -21.22 -2.72
CA PHE A 67 -4.00 -20.48 -3.71
C PHE A 67 -5.46 -20.95 -3.67
N ASP A 68 -6.38 -20.00 -3.54
CA ASP A 68 -7.81 -20.23 -3.51
C ASP A 68 -8.47 -19.83 -4.83
N GLN A 69 -8.39 -18.54 -5.20
CA GLN A 69 -9.01 -18.05 -6.43
C GLN A 69 -8.37 -16.75 -6.94
N PHE A 70 -8.72 -16.39 -8.17
CA PHE A 70 -8.46 -15.05 -8.70
C PHE A 70 -9.68 -14.15 -8.59
N ILE A 71 -9.43 -12.85 -8.42
CA ILE A 71 -10.42 -11.78 -8.44
C ILE A 71 -10.10 -10.85 -9.62
N GLY A 72 -11.15 -10.42 -10.30
CA GLY A 72 -11.04 -9.61 -11.52
C GLY A 72 -10.50 -10.39 -12.72
N ARG A 73 -10.30 -9.67 -13.83
CA ARG A 73 -9.79 -10.20 -15.09
C ARG A 73 -8.89 -9.17 -15.78
N PRO A 74 -7.87 -9.63 -16.54
CA PRO A 74 -7.13 -8.75 -17.42
C PRO A 74 -8.04 -8.23 -18.52
N CYS A 75 -7.71 -7.05 -19.02
CA CYS A 75 -8.45 -6.31 -20.02
C CYS A 75 -7.55 -5.24 -20.65
N SER A 76 -7.98 -4.66 -21.76
CA SER A 76 -7.37 -3.48 -22.35
C SER A 76 -8.48 -2.49 -22.63
N VAL A 77 -8.48 -1.37 -21.91
CA VAL A 77 -9.54 -0.35 -21.96
C VAL A 77 -8.91 1.04 -21.89
N SER A 78 -9.54 2.02 -22.54
CA SER A 78 -9.16 3.43 -22.34
C SER A 78 -9.69 3.95 -21.00
N ALA A 79 -9.13 5.06 -20.51
CA ALA A 79 -9.61 5.68 -19.26
C ALA A 79 -11.09 6.06 -19.32
N GLU A 80 -11.58 6.54 -20.47
CA GLU A 80 -12.99 6.93 -20.67
C GLU A 80 -13.94 5.73 -20.60
N ASN A 81 -13.47 4.54 -20.96
CA ASN A 81 -14.27 3.33 -20.95
C ASN A 81 -14.09 2.50 -19.66
N TYR A 82 -13.18 2.91 -18.77
CA TYR A 82 -12.79 2.14 -17.60
C TYR A 82 -14.00 1.78 -16.71
N TYR A 83 -14.91 2.72 -16.46
CA TYR A 83 -16.09 2.50 -15.61
C TYR A 83 -17.35 2.03 -16.35
N ARG A 84 -17.24 1.65 -17.63
CA ARG A 84 -18.40 1.13 -18.38
C ARG A 84 -18.72 -0.31 -17.97
N THR A 85 -20.01 -0.65 -17.97
CA THR A 85 -20.58 -1.93 -17.52
C THR A 85 -19.91 -3.16 -18.16
N GLU A 86 -19.59 -3.10 -19.45
CA GLU A 86 -18.89 -4.17 -20.19
C GLU A 86 -17.45 -4.43 -19.68
N ASN A 87 -16.90 -3.47 -18.93
CA ASN A 87 -15.58 -3.50 -18.32
C ASN A 87 -15.64 -3.75 -16.82
N ASP A 88 -16.77 -4.22 -16.30
CA ASP A 88 -16.85 -4.69 -14.93
C ASP A 88 -15.83 -5.81 -14.68
N GLY A 89 -15.19 -5.70 -13.51
CA GLY A 89 -14.14 -6.60 -13.06
C GLY A 89 -12.83 -6.55 -13.86
N CYS A 90 -12.69 -5.59 -14.76
CA CYS A 90 -11.44 -5.28 -15.45
C CYS A 90 -10.38 -4.78 -14.45
N LEU A 91 -9.17 -5.32 -14.51
CA LEU A 91 -8.00 -4.82 -13.79
C LEU A 91 -6.85 -4.60 -14.79
N ILE A 92 -6.29 -3.40 -14.80
CA ILE A 92 -5.17 -2.99 -15.66
C ILE A 92 -3.98 -2.49 -14.82
N SER A 93 -2.95 -3.33 -14.74
CA SER A 93 -1.79 -3.11 -13.86
C SER A 93 -2.20 -2.81 -12.41
N PRO A 94 -2.92 -3.73 -11.72
CA PRO A 94 -3.27 -3.55 -10.32
C PRO A 94 -1.99 -3.54 -9.46
N GLN A 95 -1.78 -2.46 -8.72
CA GLN A 95 -0.62 -2.28 -7.83
C GLN A 95 -1.05 -2.07 -6.38
N GLY A 96 -1.79 -0.99 -6.10
CA GLY A 96 -2.28 -0.73 -4.75
C GLY A 96 -3.42 -1.67 -4.37
N LEU A 97 -3.33 -2.26 -3.19
CA LEU A 97 -4.31 -3.22 -2.67
C LEU A 97 -4.53 -3.04 -1.17
N ILE A 98 -5.80 -2.94 -0.77
CA ILE A 98 -6.22 -3.04 0.63
C ILE A 98 -7.53 -3.82 0.72
N VAL A 99 -7.70 -4.57 1.81
CA VAL A 99 -8.87 -5.41 2.03
C VAL A 99 -9.50 -5.05 3.37
N ALA A 100 -10.80 -4.83 3.37
CA ALA A 100 -11.57 -4.57 4.59
C ALA A 100 -11.79 -5.87 5.38
N LYS A 101 -12.13 -5.75 6.67
CA LYS A 101 -12.35 -6.93 7.53
C LYS A 101 -13.44 -7.87 7.02
N ASN A 102 -14.45 -7.35 6.31
CA ASN A 102 -15.53 -8.14 5.69
C ASN A 102 -15.10 -8.83 4.38
N GLY A 103 -13.85 -8.64 3.95
CA GLY A 103 -13.30 -9.19 2.72
C GLY A 103 -13.50 -8.32 1.48
N ASP A 104 -14.11 -7.14 1.58
CA ASP A 104 -14.20 -6.23 0.44
C ASP A 104 -12.80 -5.74 0.00
N VAL A 105 -12.56 -5.77 -1.31
CA VAL A 105 -11.24 -5.55 -1.90
C VAL A 105 -11.21 -4.21 -2.65
N TYR A 106 -10.25 -3.36 -2.31
CA TYR A 106 -10.05 -2.04 -2.91
C TYR A 106 -8.72 -2.03 -3.65
N VAL A 107 -8.75 -1.54 -4.89
CA VAL A 107 -7.68 -1.77 -5.87
C VAL A 107 -7.37 -0.48 -6.61
N ILE A 108 -6.08 -0.19 -6.72
CA ILE A 108 -5.54 0.88 -7.55
C ILE A 108 -4.89 0.27 -8.79
N ASP A 109 -5.46 0.59 -9.95
CA ASP A 109 -4.91 0.26 -11.26
C ASP A 109 -3.97 1.39 -11.72
N MET A 110 -2.69 1.07 -11.87
CA MET A 110 -1.61 2.03 -12.11
C MET A 110 -1.16 2.08 -13.57
N ALA A 111 -2.02 1.67 -14.51
CA ALA A 111 -1.74 1.67 -15.94
C ALA A 111 -1.46 3.09 -16.48
N LYS A 112 -0.19 3.50 -16.36
CA LYS A 112 0.32 4.85 -16.63
C LYS A 112 -0.13 5.41 -17.97
N TYR A 113 -0.05 4.59 -19.02
CA TYR A 113 -0.37 4.98 -20.39
C TYR A 113 -1.87 5.10 -20.65
N VAL A 114 -2.70 4.50 -19.79
CA VAL A 114 -4.16 4.59 -19.87
C VAL A 114 -4.64 5.85 -19.16
N PHE A 115 -4.15 6.10 -17.94
CA PHE A 115 -4.70 7.12 -17.06
C PHE A 115 -4.00 8.49 -17.13
N MET A 116 -2.80 8.57 -17.71
CA MET A 116 -2.15 9.87 -17.91
C MET A 116 -2.84 10.67 -19.02
N LYS A 117 -3.20 11.92 -18.72
CA LYS A 117 -3.77 12.86 -19.70
C LYS A 117 -3.06 14.20 -19.61
N ASN A 118 -2.60 14.74 -20.75
CA ASN A 118 -1.91 16.02 -20.82
C ASN A 118 -0.77 16.13 -19.78
N GLU A 119 0.05 15.09 -19.69
CA GLU A 119 1.17 14.95 -18.73
C GLU A 119 0.77 14.90 -17.25
N VAL A 120 -0.53 14.95 -16.93
CA VAL A 120 -1.03 14.77 -15.57
C VAL A 120 -1.24 13.28 -15.31
N ARG A 121 -0.59 12.76 -14.27
CA ARG A 121 -0.77 11.38 -13.79
C ARG A 121 -2.17 11.20 -13.21
N ASN A 122 -2.76 10.03 -13.43
CA ASN A 122 -3.93 9.57 -12.71
C ASN A 122 -3.86 8.04 -12.60
N PHE A 123 -4.84 7.43 -11.93
CA PHE A 123 -4.98 6.00 -11.75
C PHE A 123 -6.46 5.58 -11.82
N GLY A 124 -6.71 4.29 -12.00
CA GLY A 124 -8.04 3.69 -11.88
C GLY A 124 -8.27 3.19 -10.45
N PHE A 125 -9.50 3.27 -9.95
CA PHE A 125 -9.83 2.77 -8.62
C PHE A 125 -11.05 1.87 -8.68
N ARG A 126 -10.98 0.67 -8.08
CA ARG A 126 -12.11 -0.27 -8.03
C ARG A 126 -12.30 -0.83 -6.64
N LYS A 127 -13.57 -1.12 -6.34
CA LYS A 127 -13.99 -1.93 -5.21
C LYS A 127 -14.67 -3.19 -5.72
N PHE A 128 -14.35 -4.32 -5.09
CA PHE A 128 -15.05 -5.59 -5.25
C PHE A 128 -15.59 -6.00 -3.88
N TYR A 129 -16.89 -6.24 -3.79
CA TYR A 129 -17.47 -6.73 -2.54
C TYR A 129 -17.55 -8.25 -2.52
N GLN A 130 -17.36 -8.81 -1.34
CA GLN A 130 -17.46 -10.25 -1.12
C GLN A 130 -18.92 -10.68 -1.09
N SER A 131 -19.25 -11.75 -1.81
CA SER A 131 -20.57 -12.38 -1.81
C SER A 131 -20.46 -13.89 -1.80
N THR A 132 -21.58 -14.59 -1.56
CA THR A 132 -21.63 -16.06 -1.59
C THR A 132 -22.59 -16.50 -2.69
N LYS A 133 -22.11 -17.32 -3.61
CA LYS A 133 -22.92 -17.95 -4.67
C LYS A 133 -22.68 -19.45 -4.67
N SER A 134 -23.74 -20.23 -4.49
CA SER A 134 -23.67 -21.70 -4.45
C SER A 134 -22.61 -22.22 -3.46
N ASN A 135 -22.60 -21.69 -2.23
CA ASN A 135 -21.63 -21.99 -1.16
C ASN A 135 -20.15 -21.71 -1.51
N LYS A 136 -19.89 -20.86 -2.52
CA LYS A 136 -18.55 -20.39 -2.83
C LYS A 136 -18.49 -18.88 -2.68
N THR A 137 -17.40 -18.40 -2.11
CA THR A 137 -17.09 -16.98 -2.09
C THR A 137 -16.84 -16.50 -3.51
N VAL A 138 -17.51 -15.42 -3.90
CA VAL A 138 -17.33 -14.73 -5.18
C VAL A 138 -17.17 -13.24 -4.94
N TYR A 139 -16.47 -12.57 -5.85
CA TYR A 139 -16.23 -11.13 -5.78
C TYR A 139 -16.96 -10.43 -6.91
N LEU A 140 -17.80 -9.46 -6.55
CA LEU A 140 -18.61 -8.70 -7.48
C LEU A 140 -18.13 -7.26 -7.52
N TYR A 141 -18.03 -6.70 -8.72
CA TYR A 141 -17.62 -5.31 -8.90
C TYR A 141 -18.70 -4.36 -8.34
N ASP A 142 -18.28 -3.40 -7.52
CA ASP A 142 -19.16 -2.43 -6.87
C ASP A 142 -19.38 -1.20 -7.75
N ARG A 143 -20.42 -1.23 -8.58
CA ARG A 143 -20.81 -0.07 -9.41
C ARG A 143 -21.28 1.12 -8.60
N GLY A 144 -21.91 0.88 -7.44
CA GLY A 144 -22.40 1.94 -6.56
C GLY A 144 -21.22 2.78 -6.06
N PHE A 145 -20.22 2.10 -5.51
CA PHE A 145 -18.95 2.72 -5.10
C PHE A 145 -18.29 3.46 -6.28
N ALA A 146 -18.21 2.83 -7.45
CA ALA A 146 -17.57 3.45 -8.62
C ALA A 146 -18.27 4.75 -9.08
N GLN A 147 -19.58 4.86 -8.88
CA GLN A 147 -20.34 6.08 -9.20
C GLN A 147 -20.21 7.16 -8.12
N SER A 148 -20.05 6.77 -6.85
CA SER A 148 -20.02 7.71 -5.73
C SER A 148 -18.62 8.17 -5.35
N GLN A 149 -17.57 7.44 -5.71
CA GLN A 149 -16.21 7.73 -5.27
C GLN A 149 -15.67 9.03 -5.86
N GLU A 150 -14.91 9.77 -5.04
CA GLU A 150 -14.24 11.02 -5.42
C GLU A 150 -12.71 10.87 -5.44
N ILE A 151 -12.20 9.69 -5.08
CA ILE A 151 -10.78 9.33 -4.98
C ILE A 151 -9.99 9.76 -6.22
N THR A 152 -10.38 9.33 -7.42
CA THR A 152 -9.62 9.63 -8.66
C THR A 152 -9.77 11.09 -9.12
N THR A 153 -10.71 11.83 -8.51
CA THR A 153 -10.87 13.28 -8.72
C THR A 153 -9.93 14.05 -7.81
N ILE A 154 -9.83 13.61 -6.55
CA ILE A 154 -9.01 14.23 -5.50
C ILE A 154 -7.53 13.86 -5.61
N MET A 155 -7.19 12.66 -6.09
CA MET A 155 -5.82 12.10 -6.08
C MET A 155 -5.24 11.86 -7.50
N ARG A 156 -3.92 11.70 -7.64
CA ARG A 156 -3.21 11.61 -8.94
C ARG A 156 -2.17 10.48 -9.05
N LYS A 157 -1.32 10.27 -8.04
CA LYS A 157 -0.51 9.04 -7.93
C LYS A 157 -0.60 8.59 -6.49
N SER A 158 -1.52 7.65 -6.24
CA SER A 158 -1.74 7.09 -4.92
C SER A 158 -1.44 5.63 -4.91
N GLU A 159 -0.61 5.25 -3.96
CA GLU A 159 -0.08 3.91 -3.85
C GLU A 159 -0.44 3.39 -2.44
N GLY A 160 0.13 3.98 -1.39
CA GLY A 160 -0.21 3.62 -0.01
C GLY A 160 -1.68 3.79 0.35
N MET A 161 -2.28 2.71 0.87
CA MET A 161 -3.65 2.66 1.38
C MET A 161 -3.72 1.98 2.75
N THR A 162 -4.60 2.49 3.62
CA THR A 162 -4.95 1.82 4.88
C THR A 162 -6.37 2.15 5.32
N ILE A 163 -6.99 1.26 6.10
CA ILE A 163 -8.40 1.39 6.54
C ILE A 163 -8.43 1.61 8.05
N SER A 164 -9.23 2.57 8.51
CA SER A 164 -9.43 2.88 9.93
C SER A 164 -9.84 1.64 10.76
N PRO A 165 -9.48 1.57 12.05
CA PRO A 165 -9.82 0.43 12.90
C PRO A 165 -11.33 0.13 12.99
N ASP A 166 -12.16 1.19 12.91
CA ASP A 166 -13.62 1.11 12.93
C ASP A 166 -14.25 0.72 11.57
N GLN A 167 -13.42 0.53 10.54
CA GLN A 167 -13.83 0.11 9.19
C GLN A 167 -14.80 1.10 8.53
N LYS A 168 -14.55 2.39 8.70
CA LYS A 168 -15.38 3.46 8.09
C LYS A 168 -14.62 4.40 7.19
N THR A 169 -13.29 4.45 7.30
CA THR A 169 -12.47 5.41 6.57
C THR A 169 -11.34 4.70 5.84
N LEU A 170 -11.21 5.02 4.57
CA LEU A 170 -10.08 4.65 3.73
C LEU A 170 -9.13 5.86 3.63
N TYR A 171 -7.86 5.66 3.97
CA TYR A 171 -6.82 6.67 3.81
C TYR A 171 -5.94 6.32 2.60
N LEU A 172 -5.63 7.32 1.78
CA LEU A 172 -4.72 7.20 0.63
C LEU A 172 -3.59 8.23 0.73
N ALA A 173 -2.37 7.78 0.45
CA ALA A 173 -1.20 8.62 0.25
C ALA A 173 -1.20 9.27 -1.15
N GLU A 174 -0.97 10.58 -1.26
CA GLU A 174 -0.75 11.27 -2.54
C GLU A 174 0.74 11.58 -2.72
N GLU A 175 1.38 10.93 -3.69
CA GLU A 175 2.81 11.03 -3.93
C GLU A 175 3.16 12.07 -5.00
N LYS A 176 2.29 12.28 -6.01
CA LYS A 176 2.54 13.22 -7.13
C LYS A 176 1.38 14.18 -7.32
N PRO A 177 1.15 15.06 -6.34
CA PRO A 177 0.10 16.06 -6.43
C PRO A 177 0.39 17.09 -7.53
N GLU A 178 -0.67 17.63 -8.08
CA GLU A 178 -0.69 18.77 -8.96
C GLU A 178 -0.96 20.07 -8.20
N LYS A 179 -0.51 21.18 -8.79
CA LYS A 179 -0.68 22.51 -8.18
C LYS A 179 -2.15 22.91 -8.03
N SER A 180 -3.02 22.34 -8.87
CA SER A 180 -4.46 22.59 -8.84
C SER A 180 -5.18 21.84 -7.72
N GLN A 181 -4.61 20.76 -7.18
CA GLN A 181 -5.20 20.08 -6.01
C GLN A 181 -5.00 20.99 -4.79
N PHE A 182 -6.09 21.54 -4.27
CA PHE A 182 -6.09 22.36 -3.04
C PHE A 182 -5.07 23.51 -3.10
N GLY A 183 -4.96 24.24 -4.22
CA GLY A 183 -4.04 25.36 -4.36
C GLY A 183 -2.57 25.03 -4.01
N ASN A 184 -2.15 23.78 -4.18
CA ASN A 184 -0.90 23.23 -3.66
C ASN A 184 0.32 23.63 -4.52
N LEU A 185 0.66 24.91 -4.51
CA LEU A 185 1.70 25.49 -5.37
C LEU A 185 3.07 24.83 -5.20
N LYS A 186 3.35 24.32 -4.00
CA LYS A 186 4.61 23.65 -3.64
C LYS A 186 4.58 22.13 -3.86
N LYS A 187 3.46 21.59 -4.36
CA LYS A 187 3.23 20.14 -4.55
C LYS A 187 3.57 19.33 -3.28
N MET A 188 3.13 19.81 -2.12
CA MET A 188 3.26 19.09 -0.85
C MET A 188 2.47 17.80 -0.89
N ARG A 189 3.08 16.72 -0.44
CA ARG A 189 2.43 15.40 -0.39
C ARG A 189 1.55 15.36 0.85
N TYR A 190 0.46 14.61 0.76
CA TYR A 190 -0.54 14.55 1.81
C TYR A 190 -1.20 13.18 1.82
N ILE A 191 -1.94 12.91 2.88
CA ILE A 191 -2.79 11.73 2.98
C ILE A 191 -4.23 12.23 3.06
N ALA A 192 -5.11 11.69 2.23
CA ALA A 192 -6.51 12.07 2.19
C ALA A 192 -7.38 10.95 2.77
N ALA A 193 -8.45 11.34 3.47
CA ALA A 193 -9.42 10.42 4.03
C ALA A 193 -10.69 10.38 3.18
N PHE A 194 -11.18 9.17 2.93
CA PHE A 194 -12.39 8.88 2.17
C PHE A 194 -13.31 7.98 2.97
N ASP A 195 -14.61 8.14 2.78
CA ASP A 195 -15.60 7.22 3.30
C ASP A 195 -15.39 5.83 2.67
N LEU A 196 -15.29 4.79 3.51
CA LEU A 196 -14.95 3.44 3.03
C LEU A 196 -16.06 2.82 2.16
N GLU A 197 -17.33 3.15 2.46
CA GLU A 197 -18.48 2.58 1.78
C GLU A 197 -18.74 3.25 0.43
N THR A 198 -18.57 4.56 0.34
CA THR A 198 -18.94 5.37 -0.83
C THR A 198 -17.75 5.93 -1.60
N GLY A 199 -16.55 5.97 -1.01
CA GLY A 199 -15.36 6.57 -1.61
C GLY A 199 -15.40 8.10 -1.68
N ARG A 200 -16.36 8.75 -0.99
CA ARG A 200 -16.47 10.22 -0.94
C ARG A 200 -15.37 10.83 -0.08
N PHE A 201 -14.85 11.97 -0.50
CA PHE A 201 -13.82 12.69 0.23
C PHE A 201 -14.38 13.27 1.53
N LEU A 202 -13.74 12.97 2.66
CA LEU A 202 -14.20 13.40 3.98
C LEU A 202 -13.71 14.82 4.35
N ASN A 203 -13.24 15.58 3.36
CA ASN A 203 -12.63 16.90 3.55
C ASN A 203 -11.53 16.92 4.61
N ARG A 204 -10.72 15.85 4.65
CA ARG A 204 -9.71 15.66 5.67
C ARG A 204 -8.39 15.22 5.06
N LEU A 205 -7.38 16.05 5.31
CA LEU A 205 -6.01 15.85 4.87
C LEU A 205 -5.08 15.74 6.08
N PHE A 206 -4.04 14.92 5.97
CA PHE A 206 -2.97 14.79 6.95
C PHE A 206 -1.64 15.19 6.32
N GLY A 207 -0.71 15.65 7.18
CA GLY A 207 0.62 16.05 6.75
C GLY A 207 0.68 17.40 6.05
N VAL A 208 -0.43 18.14 5.96
CA VAL A 208 -0.51 19.47 5.35
C VAL A 208 -1.38 20.41 6.16
N SER A 209 -1.08 21.71 6.07
CA SER A 209 -1.90 22.79 6.62
C SER A 209 -2.62 23.51 5.48
N VAL A 210 -3.94 23.66 5.61
CA VAL A 210 -4.79 24.33 4.61
C VAL A 210 -5.25 25.69 5.14
N LYS A 211 -5.10 26.73 4.33
CA LYS A 211 -5.62 28.08 4.59
C LYS A 211 -6.30 28.61 3.34
N ASN A 212 -7.55 29.07 3.46
CA ASN A 212 -8.36 29.53 2.32
C ASN A 212 -8.34 28.52 1.16
N ASP A 213 -8.68 27.27 1.47
CA ASP A 213 -8.71 26.12 0.53
C ASP A 213 -7.38 25.80 -0.18
N SER A 214 -6.28 26.40 0.28
CA SER A 214 -4.94 26.20 -0.28
C SER A 214 -4.00 25.54 0.72
N ILE A 215 -3.30 24.49 0.28
CA ILE A 215 -2.18 23.90 1.02
C ILE A 215 -1.02 24.90 1.04
N VAL A 216 -0.64 25.35 2.24
CA VAL A 216 0.42 26.35 2.42
C VAL A 216 1.74 25.75 2.93
N GLU A 217 1.63 24.68 3.71
CA GLU A 217 2.73 23.96 4.36
C GLU A 217 2.45 22.46 4.43
N GLY A 218 3.51 21.67 4.59
CA GLY A 218 3.38 20.23 4.74
C GLY A 218 4.66 19.56 5.26
N VAL A 219 4.48 18.39 5.86
CA VAL A 219 5.53 17.54 6.44
C VAL A 219 6.24 16.75 5.33
N PHE A 220 5.50 16.30 4.32
CA PHE A 220 6.01 15.51 3.20
C PHE A 220 6.36 16.38 1.99
N LYS A 221 7.64 16.72 1.85
CA LYS A 221 8.10 17.59 0.76
C LYS A 221 8.33 16.83 -0.55
N LYS A 222 8.81 15.59 -0.47
CA LYS A 222 9.29 14.84 -1.64
C LYS A 222 8.52 13.55 -1.90
N ALA A 223 8.22 12.77 -0.86
CA ALA A 223 7.53 11.49 -0.99
C ALA A 223 6.63 11.24 0.23
N VAL A 224 5.58 10.46 -0.01
CA VAL A 224 4.80 9.74 1.00
C VAL A 224 4.40 8.41 0.35
N GLU A 225 4.78 7.29 0.97
CA GLU A 225 4.61 5.97 0.37
C GLU A 225 3.62 5.12 1.19
N GLY A 226 4.08 4.00 1.76
CA GLY A 226 3.27 3.15 2.62
C GLY A 226 2.70 3.89 3.82
N ILE A 227 1.45 3.56 4.14
CA ILE A 227 0.74 4.07 5.31
C ILE A 227 0.07 2.91 6.05
N SER A 228 -0.01 3.02 7.38
CA SER A 228 -0.65 2.02 8.22
C SER A 228 -1.33 2.70 9.41
N VAL A 229 -2.45 2.17 9.87
CA VAL A 229 -3.09 2.62 11.10
C VAL A 229 -2.99 1.56 12.18
N PHE A 230 -2.81 2.02 13.43
CA PHE A 230 -2.87 1.17 14.60
C PHE A 230 -3.48 1.97 15.76
N GLU A 231 -4.56 1.46 16.32
CA GLU A 231 -5.34 2.16 17.36
C GLU A 231 -5.66 3.61 16.93
N LYS A 232 -5.20 4.63 17.69
CA LYS A 232 -5.41 6.05 17.40
C LYS A 232 -4.33 6.67 16.52
N TYR A 233 -3.40 5.88 15.96
CA TYR A 233 -2.24 6.40 15.24
C TYR A 233 -2.28 6.08 13.75
N LEU A 234 -1.90 7.05 12.94
CA LEU A 234 -1.58 6.87 11.52
C LEU A 234 -0.06 7.00 11.35
N PHE A 235 0.55 5.96 10.79
CA PHE A 235 1.95 5.91 10.39
C PHE A 235 2.06 6.11 8.90
N ALA A 236 3.01 6.93 8.47
CA ALA A 236 3.25 7.20 7.06
C ALA A 236 4.73 7.33 6.77
N VAL A 237 5.15 6.70 5.68
CA VAL A 237 6.55 6.65 5.30
C VAL A 237 6.93 7.86 4.45
N ASP A 238 7.93 8.63 4.89
CA ASP A 238 8.64 9.62 4.06
C ASP A 238 9.91 8.94 3.52
N GLU A 239 9.77 8.31 2.35
CA GLU A 239 10.82 7.55 1.66
C GLU A 239 12.10 8.37 1.50
N LYS A 240 12.00 9.59 0.94
CA LYS A 240 13.16 10.46 0.74
C LYS A 240 13.72 11.06 2.03
N GLY A 241 12.91 11.12 3.09
CA GLY A 241 13.34 11.53 4.43
C GLY A 241 13.96 10.40 5.26
N GLY A 242 13.81 9.14 4.82
CA GLY A 242 14.24 7.96 5.58
C GLY A 242 13.56 7.85 6.94
N LYS A 243 12.27 8.23 7.05
CA LYS A 243 11.56 8.31 8.33
C LYS A 243 10.13 7.82 8.23
N VAL A 244 9.59 7.36 9.35
CA VAL A 244 8.15 7.15 9.54
C VAL A 244 7.61 8.33 10.35
N VAL A 245 6.62 9.01 9.80
CA VAL A 245 5.91 10.12 10.42
C VAL A 245 4.64 9.60 11.08
N VAL A 246 4.34 10.08 12.28
CA VAL A 246 3.22 9.63 13.11
C VAL A 246 2.22 10.77 13.28
N PHE A 247 0.94 10.46 13.08
CA PHE A 247 -0.18 11.37 13.29
C PHE A 247 -1.19 10.80 14.26
N ASP A 248 -1.88 11.67 14.99
CA ASP A 248 -3.11 11.30 15.69
C ASP A 248 -4.24 11.15 14.67
N LEU A 249 -4.87 9.98 14.67
CA LEU A 249 -5.89 9.58 13.71
C LEU A 249 -7.20 10.36 13.88
N ARG A 250 -7.45 11.02 15.03
CA ARG A 250 -8.67 11.79 15.27
C ARG A 250 -8.49 13.28 14.96
N SER A 251 -7.45 13.90 15.49
CA SER A 251 -7.17 15.33 15.28
C SER A 251 -6.45 15.61 13.96
N GLY A 252 -5.74 14.62 13.41
CA GLY A 252 -4.83 14.82 12.27
C GLY A 252 -3.51 15.50 12.63
N SER A 253 -3.26 15.72 13.92
CA SER A 253 -2.04 16.38 14.39
C SER A 253 -0.81 15.52 14.12
N HIS A 254 0.26 16.14 13.63
CA HIS A 254 1.58 15.52 13.54
C HIS A 254 2.17 15.37 14.95
N LEU A 255 2.44 14.14 15.36
CA LEU A 255 2.98 13.81 16.70
C LEU A 255 4.51 13.73 16.71
N GLY A 256 5.10 13.38 15.58
CA GLY A 256 6.55 13.32 15.41
C GLY A 256 6.94 12.28 14.37
N SER A 257 8.19 11.85 14.42
CA SER A 257 8.73 10.87 13.47
C SER A 257 9.80 10.00 14.10
N ILE A 258 9.98 8.80 13.55
CA ILE A 258 11.08 7.89 13.87
C ILE A 258 11.96 7.66 12.65
N GLY A 259 13.25 7.49 12.90
CA GLY A 259 14.25 7.25 11.88
C GLY A 259 14.79 8.51 11.21
N ARG A 260 15.76 8.32 10.33
CA ARG A 260 16.40 9.36 9.53
C ARG A 260 16.97 8.76 8.25
N LEU A 261 17.20 9.61 7.26
CA LEU A 261 17.87 9.24 6.02
C LEU A 261 19.22 8.60 6.30
N ALA A 262 19.44 7.42 5.71
CA ALA A 262 20.70 6.72 5.78
C ALA A 262 21.80 7.51 5.08
N TYR A 263 22.99 7.54 5.70
CA TYR A 263 24.14 8.28 5.17
C TYR A 263 24.67 7.68 3.86
N TYR A 264 24.61 6.35 3.72
CA TYR A 264 25.04 5.61 2.55
C TYR A 264 24.09 4.43 2.30
N TYR A 265 23.83 4.11 1.03
CA TYR A 265 23.10 2.92 0.61
C TYR A 265 23.30 2.67 -0.88
N CYS A 266 22.96 1.46 -1.31
CA CYS A 266 22.95 1.06 -2.70
C CYS A 266 21.84 1.75 -3.47
N ASN A 267 22.18 2.48 -4.52
CA ASN A 267 21.22 3.13 -5.41
C ASN A 267 21.50 2.77 -6.88
N LYS A 268 20.69 3.31 -7.80
CA LYS A 268 20.82 3.07 -9.25
C LYS A 268 22.14 3.56 -9.86
N GLU A 269 22.90 4.36 -9.12
CA GLU A 269 24.18 4.96 -9.52
C GLU A 269 25.37 4.25 -8.82
N SER A 270 25.09 3.26 -7.97
CA SER A 270 26.09 2.52 -7.21
C SER A 270 26.42 1.20 -7.89
N ASP A 271 27.71 0.81 -7.91
CA ASP A 271 28.18 -0.47 -8.46
C ASP A 271 27.86 -1.70 -7.58
N CYS A 272 26.93 -1.58 -6.63
CA CYS A 272 26.62 -2.66 -5.72
C CYS A 272 25.48 -3.54 -6.24
N VAL A 273 25.69 -4.86 -6.12
CA VAL A 273 24.67 -5.85 -6.38
C VAL A 273 23.75 -5.96 -5.17
N ILE A 274 22.46 -5.70 -5.40
CA ILE A 274 21.40 -6.02 -4.43
C ILE A 274 21.05 -7.50 -4.63
N ASP A 275 21.65 -8.37 -3.82
CA ASP A 275 21.34 -9.81 -3.77
C ASP A 275 20.36 -10.06 -2.63
N GLY A 276 19.21 -10.69 -2.90
CA GLY A 276 18.16 -10.97 -1.90
C GLY A 276 16.73 -10.66 -2.33
N VAL A 277 15.87 -10.34 -1.36
CA VAL A 277 14.46 -9.98 -1.58
C VAL A 277 14.39 -8.53 -2.08
N ASN A 278 13.75 -8.34 -3.23
CA ASN A 278 13.59 -7.04 -3.85
C ASN A 278 12.14 -6.59 -3.69
N TYR A 279 11.95 -5.77 -2.67
CA TYR A 279 10.67 -5.17 -2.36
C TYR A 279 10.37 -4.12 -3.41
N ASN A 280 9.10 -3.94 -3.76
CA ASN A 280 8.74 -2.78 -4.55
C ASN A 280 7.62 -1.96 -3.92
N GLU A 281 6.93 -2.40 -2.85
CA GLU A 281 5.58 -1.84 -2.59
C GLU A 281 5.04 -1.84 -1.14
N GLN A 282 3.86 -1.22 -1.04
CA GLN A 282 3.32 -0.30 -0.01
C GLN A 282 2.86 -0.92 1.32
N ASN A 283 2.59 -2.23 1.36
CA ASN A 283 2.07 -2.94 2.53
C ASN A 283 2.86 -4.24 2.70
N ILE A 284 3.11 -4.64 3.94
CA ILE A 284 3.64 -5.96 4.29
C ILE A 284 2.73 -6.64 5.32
N ILE A 285 2.60 -7.96 5.24
CA ILE A 285 1.98 -8.71 6.34
C ILE A 285 3.08 -8.96 7.36
N ALA A 286 2.99 -8.28 8.49
CA ALA A 286 3.94 -8.35 9.58
C ALA A 286 4.05 -9.77 10.14
N GLY A 287 5.11 -10.45 9.71
CA GLY A 287 5.73 -11.63 10.30
C GLY A 287 7.22 -11.42 10.10
N ARG A 288 8.03 -11.65 11.15
CA ARG A 288 9.43 -11.19 11.16
C ARG A 288 10.20 -11.80 9.98
N ALA A 289 10.72 -10.97 9.07
CA ALA A 289 11.68 -11.42 8.07
C ALA A 289 12.90 -10.48 8.12
N MET A 290 14.10 -11.02 7.96
CA MET A 290 15.35 -10.25 7.91
C MET A 290 16.20 -10.72 6.73
N PRO A 291 16.33 -9.91 5.65
CA PRO A 291 17.52 -9.99 4.80
C PRO A 291 18.45 -8.79 5.04
N HIS A 292 19.74 -9.11 5.15
CA HIS A 292 20.97 -8.30 5.11
C HIS A 292 21.04 -6.88 5.72
N LEU A 293 21.88 -6.74 6.74
CA LEU A 293 22.31 -5.46 7.35
C LEU A 293 23.51 -4.89 6.58
N LYS A 294 23.31 -3.87 5.74
CA LYS A 294 24.44 -3.10 5.13
C LYS A 294 24.69 -1.73 5.79
N ASN A 295 23.84 -1.29 6.74
CA ASN A 295 24.01 -0.06 7.53
C ASN A 295 23.93 -0.34 9.05
N ASP A 296 24.51 0.55 9.86
CA ASP A 296 24.45 0.47 11.33
C ASP A 296 23.01 0.69 11.82
N TRP A 297 22.26 -0.41 11.98
CA TRP A 297 20.88 -0.41 12.46
C TRP A 297 20.71 0.27 13.82
N ARG A 298 21.78 0.39 14.62
CA ARG A 298 21.76 1.10 15.91
C ARG A 298 21.49 2.60 15.77
N LYS A 299 21.67 3.16 14.57
CA LYS A 299 21.43 4.59 14.28
C LYS A 299 20.03 4.90 13.77
N ASN A 300 19.19 3.88 13.61
CA ASN A 300 17.83 3.99 13.06
C ASN A 300 17.77 4.72 11.71
N GLU A 301 18.70 4.37 10.83
CA GLU A 301 18.85 4.95 9.49
C GLU A 301 18.10 4.11 8.46
N MET A 302 17.33 4.74 7.57
CA MET A 302 16.59 4.09 6.48
C MET A 302 16.96 4.71 5.13
N ALA A 303 17.19 3.88 4.12
CA ALA A 303 17.65 4.32 2.80
C ALA A 303 16.49 4.71 1.90
N SER A 304 15.51 3.83 1.81
CA SER A 304 14.31 4.00 1.00
C SER A 304 13.18 3.23 1.67
N PRO A 305 12.70 3.71 2.84
CA PRO A 305 11.56 3.08 3.46
C PRO A 305 10.37 3.23 2.52
N ASP A 306 9.57 2.17 2.36
CA ASP A 306 8.46 2.16 1.41
C ASP A 306 7.21 1.54 2.06
N GLY A 307 7.12 0.21 2.11
CA GLY A 307 6.03 -0.50 2.76
C GLY A 307 6.08 -0.44 4.29
N ILE A 308 4.91 -0.37 4.93
CA ILE A 308 4.78 -0.31 6.39
C ILE A 308 3.58 -1.12 6.89
N SER A 309 3.69 -1.69 8.09
CA SER A 309 2.59 -2.42 8.73
C SER A 309 2.70 -2.39 10.24
N ALA A 310 1.57 -2.21 10.92
CA ALA A 310 1.49 -2.23 12.37
C ALA A 310 0.44 -3.26 12.82
N ILE A 311 0.82 -4.16 13.72
CA ILE A 311 -0.06 -5.27 14.16
C ILE A 311 0.18 -5.65 15.62
N THR A 312 -0.81 -6.29 16.23
CA THR A 312 -0.65 -7.07 17.46
C THR A 312 -0.60 -8.55 17.10
N LEU A 313 0.47 -9.24 17.48
CA LEU A 313 0.63 -10.69 17.28
C LEU A 313 -0.17 -11.49 18.31
N ASP A 314 -0.34 -12.79 18.07
CA ASP A 314 -1.09 -13.70 18.96
C ASP A 314 -0.51 -13.77 20.38
N ASP A 315 0.80 -13.56 20.54
CA ASP A 315 1.47 -13.49 21.83
C ASP A 315 1.30 -12.14 22.56
N GLY A 316 0.51 -11.22 21.98
CA GLY A 316 0.25 -9.87 22.50
C GLY A 316 1.33 -8.85 22.14
N SER A 317 2.42 -9.24 21.49
CA SER A 317 3.48 -8.33 21.05
C SER A 317 2.95 -7.37 19.99
N ARG A 318 3.22 -6.07 20.16
CA ARG A 318 2.87 -5.04 19.18
C ARG A 318 4.09 -4.73 18.31
N ILE A 319 3.97 -4.92 17.01
CA ILE A 319 5.08 -4.78 16.06
C ILE A 319 4.74 -3.73 15.02
N LEU A 320 5.70 -2.85 14.77
CA LEU A 320 5.75 -2.02 13.57
C LEU A 320 6.84 -2.57 12.66
N ALA A 321 6.48 -2.92 11.43
CA ALA A 321 7.39 -3.40 10.41
C ALA A 321 7.51 -2.36 9.30
N VAL A 322 8.73 -2.04 8.88
CA VAL A 322 9.02 -1.08 7.80
C VAL A 322 9.97 -1.74 6.82
N VAL A 323 9.58 -1.79 5.55
CA VAL A 323 10.45 -2.23 4.45
C VAL A 323 11.41 -1.11 4.11
N ASP A 324 12.70 -1.41 4.09
CA ASP A 324 13.77 -0.49 3.66
C ASP A 324 14.35 -1.03 2.35
N GLN A 325 13.72 -0.65 1.24
CA GLN A 325 13.84 -1.30 -0.07
C GLN A 325 15.29 -1.39 -0.55
N TRP A 326 16.00 -0.26 -0.52
CA TRP A 326 17.37 -0.15 -1.04
C TRP A 326 18.41 -0.81 -0.14
N ASN A 327 18.02 -1.24 1.08
CA ASN A 327 18.83 -2.09 1.94
C ASN A 327 18.37 -3.56 1.93
N SER A 328 17.35 -3.92 1.14
CA SER A 328 16.76 -5.26 1.10
C SER A 328 16.41 -5.84 2.46
N ARG A 329 15.95 -5.02 3.40
CA ARG A 329 15.64 -5.45 4.77
C ARG A 329 14.25 -5.04 5.23
N ILE A 330 13.75 -5.72 6.25
CA ILE A 330 12.59 -5.27 7.03
C ILE A 330 13.08 -4.91 8.43
N LEU A 331 12.79 -3.70 8.85
CA LEU A 331 13.03 -3.23 10.21
C LEU A 331 11.80 -3.53 11.05
N LEU A 332 12.02 -4.15 12.21
CA LEU A 332 10.98 -4.48 13.16
C LEU A 332 11.19 -3.67 14.43
N TYR A 333 10.16 -2.96 14.84
CA TYR A 333 10.17 -2.17 16.04
C TYR A 333 9.15 -2.70 17.04
N ASP A 334 9.51 -2.63 18.30
CA ASP A 334 8.59 -2.76 19.42
C ASP A 334 7.68 -1.52 19.44
N LEU A 335 6.46 -1.70 18.94
CA LEU A 335 5.52 -0.60 18.75
C LEU A 335 5.09 -0.03 20.11
N SER A 336 4.98 -0.85 21.16
CA SER A 336 4.68 -0.38 22.51
C SER A 336 5.73 0.61 23.03
N LYS A 337 7.01 0.42 22.70
CA LYS A 337 8.06 1.38 23.04
C LYS A 337 7.99 2.66 22.21
N ILE A 338 7.68 2.55 20.92
CA ILE A 338 7.52 3.72 20.03
C ILE A 338 6.38 4.61 20.53
N LEU A 339 5.23 4.02 20.83
CA LEU A 339 4.02 4.76 21.18
C LEU A 339 4.15 5.58 22.47
N ARG A 340 4.97 5.16 23.43
CA ARG A 340 5.27 5.93 24.66
C ARG A 340 5.84 7.32 24.40
N ASN A 341 6.42 7.56 23.22
CA ASN A 341 6.94 8.88 22.85
C ASN A 341 5.85 9.83 22.31
N PHE A 342 4.64 9.32 22.06
CA PHE A 342 3.54 10.01 21.38
C PHE A 342 2.22 9.95 22.16
N ASP A 343 2.23 9.39 23.36
CA ASP A 343 1.09 9.32 24.28
C ASP A 343 0.92 10.57 25.13
#